data_AF-A0A7C2NB20-F1
#
_entry.id   AF-A0A7C2NB20-F1
#
_cell.length_a   1.000
_cell.length_b   1.000
_cell.length_c   1.000
_cell.angle_alpha   90.00
_cell.angle_beta   90.00
_cell.angle_gamma   90.00
#
_symmetry.space_group_name_H-M   'P 1'
#
loop_
_entity.id
_entity.type
_entity.pdbx_description
1 polymer ?
#
loop_
_entity_poly.entity_id
_entity_poly.type
_entity_poly.pdbx_seq_one_letter_code
_entity_poly.pdbx_strand_id
1 'polypeptide(L)' 'MLNLLYLLAAVSFIFALKMLSSPKTAVAGNLTGAVGMLVAIVATLYAGGVVDFPTVLAAVALGS' A
#
# COMPACT_ATOMS: atom_id res chain seq x y z
N MET A 1 -1.74 -3.17 16.81
CA MET A 1 -2.05 -2.15 15.78
C MET A 1 -1.56 -2.56 14.39
N LEU A 2 -0.29 -2.95 14.21
CA LEU A 2 0.27 -3.36 12.90
C LEU A 2 -0.56 -4.43 12.17
N ASN A 3 -0.99 -5.49 12.86
CA ASN A 3 -1.83 -6.53 12.26
C ASN A 3 -3.15 -5.98 11.68
N LEU A 4 -3.71 -4.93 12.27
CA LEU A 4 -4.94 -4.31 11.79
C LEU A 4 -4.67 -3.47 10.52
N LEU A 5 -3.54 -2.78 10.45
CA LEU A 5 -3.10 -2.06 9.24
C LEU A 5 -2.80 -3.02 8.10
N TYR A 6 -2.14 -4.15 8.38
CA TYR A 6 -1.91 -5.19 7.38
C TYR A 6 -3.21 -5.86 6.92
N LEU A 7 -4.15 -6.10 7.83
CA LEU A 7 -5.48 -6.58 7.46
C LEU A 7 -6.22 -5.57 6.57
N LEU A 8 -6.18 -4.28 6.92
CA LEU A 8 -6.82 -3.22 6.14
C LEU A 8 -6.20 -3.10 4.74
N ALA A 9 -4.87 -3.16 4.64
CA ALA A 9 -4.16 -3.20 3.37
C ALA A 9 -4.56 -4.44 2.54
N ALA A 10 -4.57 -5.63 3.14
CA ALA A 10 -4.97 -6.86 2.45
C ALA A 10 -6.41 -6.79 1.91
N VAL A 11 -7.35 -6.32 2.73
CA VAL A 11 -8.76 -6.12 2.32
C VAL A 11 -8.86 -5.11 1.18
N SER A 12 -8.12 -4.00 1.25
CA SER A 12 -8.11 -2.99 0.18
C SER A 12 -7.59 -3.55 -1.15
N PHE A 13 -6.55 -4.41 -1.12
CA PHE A 13 -6.04 -5.07 -2.33
C PHE A 13 -7.04 -6.07 -2.92
N ILE A 14 -7.76 -6.81 -2.08
CA ILE A 14 -8.83 -7.72 -2.54
C ILE A 14 -9.90 -6.92 -3.30
N PHE A 15 -10.35 -5.79 -2.76
CA PHE A 15 -11.32 -4.93 -3.45
C PHE A 15 -10.75 -4.29 -4.71
N ALA A 16 -9.49 -3.83 -4.68
CA ALA A 16 -8.81 -3.27 -5.84
C ALA A 16 -8.81 -4.27 -7.02
N LEU A 17 -8.37 -5.51 -6.80
CA LEU A 17 -8.34 -6.56 -7.82
C LEU A 17 -9.74 -6.91 -8.35
N LYS A 18 -10.73 -6.99 -7.45
CA LYS A 18 -12.13 -7.21 -7.83
C LYS A 18 -12.63 -6.10 -8.75
N MET A 19 -12.33 -4.84 -8.45
CA MET A 19 -12.77 -3.69 -9.24
C MET A 19 -12.01 -3.55 -10.56
N LEU A 20 -10.75 -3.96 -10.61
CA LEU A 20 -9.94 -4.02 -11.83
C LEU A 20 -10.46 -5.05 -12.84
N SER A 21 -11.25 -6.02 -12.39
CA SER A 21 -11.85 -7.05 -13.25
C SER A 21 -13.02 -6.52 -14.11
N SER A 22 -13.43 -5.26 -13.95
CA SER A 22 -14.43 -4.62 -14.82
C SER A 22 -13.94 -3.24 -15.29
N PRO A 23 -14.02 -2.91 -16.60
CA PRO A 23 -13.63 -1.61 -17.12
C PRO A 23 -14.34 -0.44 -16.44
N LYS A 24 -15.62 -0.64 -16.04
CA LYS A 24 -16.43 0.39 -15.39
C LYS A 24 -15.87 0.81 -14.02
N THR A 25 -15.24 -0.10 -13.29
CA THR A 25 -14.70 0.14 -11.94
C THR A 25 -13.18 0.17 -11.89
N ALA A 26 -12.49 -0.05 -13.01
CA ALA A 26 -11.04 -0.20 -13.06
C ALA A 26 -10.28 1.01 -12.50
N VAL A 27 -10.69 2.24 -12.82
CA VAL A 27 -10.05 3.47 -12.31
C VAL A 27 -10.14 3.55 -10.79
N ALA A 28 -11.33 3.30 -10.23
CA ALA A 28 -11.54 3.30 -8.79
C ALA A 28 -10.83 2.11 -8.11
N GLY A 29 -10.71 0.97 -8.79
CA GLY A 29 -9.93 -0.19 -8.33
C GLY A 29 -8.45 0.14 -8.21
N ASN A 30 -7.87 0.81 -9.21
CA ASN A 30 -6.49 1.28 -9.16
C ASN A 30 -6.26 2.25 -7.99
N LEU A 31 -7.16 3.22 -7.79
CA LEU A 31 -7.07 4.15 -6.66
C LEU A 31 -7.17 3.42 -5.30
N THR A 32 -8.07 2.45 -5.19
CA THR A 32 -8.21 1.62 -3.98
C THR A 32 -6.92 0.85 -3.69
N GLY A 33 -6.28 0.30 -4.72
CA GLY A 33 -4.98 -0.39 -4.60
C GLY A 33 -3.85 0.57 -4.20
N ALA A 34 -3.82 1.77 -4.76
CA ALA A 34 -2.83 2.80 -4.41
C ALA A 34 -2.95 3.24 -2.94
N VAL A 35 -4.18 3.43 -2.44
CA VAL A 35 -4.42 3.71 -1.01
C VAL A 35 -3.98 2.53 -0.14
N GLY A 36 -4.28 1.30 -0.55
CA GLY A 36 -3.81 0.08 0.12
C GLY A 36 -2.29 0.00 0.23
N MET A 37 -1.60 0.32 -0.85
CA MET A 37 -0.14 0.38 -0.90
C MET A 37 0.42 1.44 0.04
N LEU A 38 -0.18 2.63 0.09
CA LEU A 38 0.25 3.70 1.01
C LEU A 38 0.11 3.26 2.48
N VAL A 39 -1.02 2.64 2.85
CA VAL A 39 -1.23 2.10 4.21
C VAL A 39 -0.17 1.06 4.56
N ALA A 40 0.16 0.16 3.62
CA ALA A 40 1.18 -0.86 3.82
C ALA A 40 2.57 -0.26 4.06
N ILE A 41 2.97 0.72 3.24
CA ILE A 41 4.26 1.44 3.40
C ILE A 41 4.34 2.08 4.79
N VAL A 42 3.32 2.82 5.21
CA VAL A 42 3.29 3.48 6.54
C VAL A 42 3.36 2.44 7.66
N ALA A 43 2.63 1.33 7.55
CA ALA A 43 2.68 0.26 8.53
C ALA A 43 4.08 -0.38 8.63
N THR A 44 4.76 -0.60 7.49
CA THR A 44 6.12 -1.14 7.45
C THR A 44 7.13 -0.18 8.08
N LEU A 45 7.04 1.12 7.78
CA LEU A 45 7.90 2.13 8.41
C LEU A 45 7.67 2.22 9.93
N TYR A 46 6.42 2.06 10.37
CA TYR A 46 6.07 2.05 11.80
C TYR A 46 6.44 0.74 12.51
N ALA A 47 6.67 -0.35 11.79
CA ALA A 47 6.99 -1.65 12.38
C ALA A 47 8.35 -1.70 13.10
N GLY A 48 9.17 -0.65 12.99
CA GLY A 48 10.44 -0.51 13.73
C GLY A 48 11.59 -1.37 13.20
N GLY A 49 11.37 -2.13 12.11
CA GLY A 49 12.40 -2.89 11.41
C GLY A 49 13.24 -2.05 10.44
N VAL A 50 12.86 -0.79 10.21
CA VAL A 50 13.60 0.14 9.34
C VAL A 50 14.66 0.84 10.17
N VAL A 51 15.91 0.44 10.00
CA VAL A 51 17.06 0.97 10.77
C VAL A 51 17.68 2.18 10.08
N ASP A 52 17.55 2.29 8.75
CA ASP A 52 18.17 3.31 7.91
C ASP A 52 17.14 4.08 7.06
N PHE A 53 16.41 4.98 7.70
CA PHE A 53 15.40 5.82 7.06
C PHE A 53 15.91 6.67 5.89
N PRO A 54 17.10 7.32 5.96
CA PRO A 54 17.66 8.08 4.84
C PRO A 54 17.80 7.25 3.57
N THR A 55 18.33 6.04 3.65
CA THR A 55 18.50 5.16 2.49
C THR A 55 17.16 4.67 1.96
N VAL A 56 16.20 4.35 2.82
CA VAL A 56 14.84 3.97 2.38
C VAL A 56 14.16 5.12 1.64
N LEU A 57 14.22 6.35 2.15
CA LEU A 57 13.66 7.53 1.49
C LEU A 57 14.36 7.83 0.15
N ALA A 58 15.68 7.71 0.10
CA ALA A 58 16.44 7.87 -1.15
C ALA A 58 16.05 6.81 -2.19
N ALA A 59 15.90 5.55 -1.78
CA ALA A 59 15.48 4.47 -2.65
C ALA A 59 14.05 4.67 -3.19
N VAL A 60 13.12 5.12 -2.34
CA VAL A 60 11.76 5.47 -2.76
C VAL A 60 11.80 6.60 -3.80
N ALA A 61 12.50 7.70 -3.52
CA ALA A 61 12.56 8.86 -4.41
C ALA A 61 13.22 8.57 -5.77
N LEU A 62 14.18 7.64 -5.82
CA LEU A 62 14.82 7.23 -7.08
C LEU A 62 13.96 6.24 -7.89
N GLY A 63 13.10 5.47 -7.23
CA GLY A 63 12.31 4.40 -7.86
C GLY A 63 10.87 4.79 -8.23
N SER A 64 10.31 5.81 -7.58
CA SER A 64 8.98 6.37 -7.86
C SER A 64 8.99 7.31 -9.06
#